data_AF-A0A4Y8LB37-F1
#
_entry.id   AF-A0A4Y8LB37-F1
#
_cell.length_a   1.000
_cell.length_b   1.000
_cell.length_c   1.000
_cell.angle_alpha   90.00
_cell.angle_beta   90.00
_cell.angle_gamma   90.00
#
_symmetry.space_group_name_H-M   'P 1'
#
loop_
_entity.id
_entity.type
_entity.pdbx_description
1 polymer ?
#
loop_
_entity_poly.entity_id
_entity_poly.type
_entity_poly.pdbx_seq_one_letter_code
_entity_poly.pdbx_strand_id
1 'polypeptide(L)'
;MDGQLLFAMFLATLLVGPVLMIISIVFGYKKGVKWLWVTNILFLVLTIVIAAYYVLQVDQIATQNPTPGGTGVLIMLLISSWISIPTAISFFLLAGAIFMEQRKKAKEIQA
;
A
#
# COMPACT_ATOMS: atom_id res chain seq x y z
N MET A 1 1.94 27.49 -8.38
CA MET A 1 1.70 27.07 -6.98
C MET A 1 1.11 25.67 -7.01
N ASP A 2 1.69 24.77 -7.81
CA ASP A 2 1.00 23.55 -8.29
C ASP A 2 1.76 22.26 -7.95
N GLY A 3 3.09 22.30 -7.90
CA GLY A 3 3.91 21.12 -7.58
C GLY A 3 3.76 20.63 -6.14
N GLN A 4 3.60 21.55 -5.18
CA GLN A 4 3.53 21.21 -3.75
C GLN A 4 2.17 20.58 -3.38
N LEU A 5 1.08 21.02 -4.03
CA LEU A 5 -0.24 20.43 -3.88
C LEU A 5 -0.28 19.02 -4.50
N LEU A 6 0.26 18.86 -5.72
CA LEU A 6 0.37 17.55 -6.37
C LEU A 6 1.19 16.57 -5.52
N PHE A 7 2.32 17.02 -4.98
CA PHE A 7 3.14 16.23 -4.07
C PHE A 7 2.36 15.78 -2.82
N ALA A 8 1.60 16.69 -2.19
CA ALA A 8 0.79 16.35 -1.02
C ALA A 8 -0.31 15.32 -1.34
N MET A 9 -0.95 15.44 -2.52
CA MET A 9 -1.96 14.48 -2.97
C MET A 9 -1.35 13.09 -3.22
N PHE A 10 -0.19 13.01 -3.88
CA PHE A 10 0.51 11.74 -4.09
C PHE A 10 1.05 11.14 -2.79
N LEU A 11 1.54 11.96 -1.87
CA LEU A 11 1.97 11.48 -0.56
C LEU A 11 0.81 10.85 0.22
N ALA A 12 -0.35 11.50 0.21
CA ALA A 12 -1.54 10.99 0.90
C ALA A 12 -1.99 9.65 0.29
N THR A 13 -2.05 9.52 -1.03
CA THR A 13 -2.42 8.25 -1.69
C THR A 13 -1.39 7.15 -1.43
N LEU A 14 -0.11 7.50 -1.37
CA LEU A 14 0.99 6.57 -1.07
C LEU A 14 0.91 6.03 0.36
N LEU A 15 0.35 6.80 1.31
CA LEU A 15 0.11 6.35 2.69
C LEU A 15 -1.10 5.41 2.84
N VAL A 16 -2.11 5.50 1.95
CA VAL A 16 -3.30 4.65 2.02
C VAL A 16 -2.93 3.16 1.96
N GLY A 17 -1.98 2.79 1.09
CA GLY A 17 -1.54 1.40 0.92
C GLY A 17 -0.98 0.78 2.20
N PRO A 18 0.10 1.34 2.78
CA PRO A 18 0.69 0.87 4.02
C PRO A 18 -0.32 0.82 5.18
N VAL A 19 -1.16 1.85 5.33
CA VAL A 19 -2.20 1.87 6.38
C VAL A 19 -3.16 0.70 6.20
N LEU A 20 -3.61 0.45 4.97
CA LEU A 20 -4.52 -0.65 4.67
C LEU A 20 -3.88 -2.02 4.91
N MET A 21 -2.61 -2.20 4.53
CA MET A 21 -1.85 -3.41 4.82
C MET A 21 -1.71 -3.65 6.32
N ILE A 22 -1.43 -2.59 7.11
CA ILE A 22 -1.36 -2.68 8.58
C ILE A 22 -2.71 -3.12 9.17
N ILE A 23 -3.82 -2.51 8.72
CA ILE A 23 -5.17 -2.91 9.14
C ILE A 23 -5.42 -4.39 8.81
N SER A 24 -5.03 -4.83 7.61
CA SER A 24 -5.17 -6.22 7.17
C SER A 24 -4.35 -7.20 8.01
N ILE A 25 -3.12 -6.83 8.38
CA ILE A 25 -2.26 -7.60 9.30
C ILE A 25 -2.93 -7.73 10.66
N VAL A 26 -3.39 -6.63 11.24
CA VAL A 26 -4.03 -6.63 12.57
C VAL A 26 -5.32 -7.47 12.55
N PHE A 27 -6.13 -7.35 11.49
CA PHE A 27 -7.33 -8.16 11.32
C PHE A 27 -7.00 -9.65 11.21
N GLY A 28 -6.06 -10.01 10.33
CA GLY A 28 -5.65 -11.40 10.11
C GLY A 28 -5.07 -12.04 11.37
N TYR A 29 -4.27 -11.31 12.13
CA TYR A 29 -3.72 -11.76 13.40
C TYR A 29 -4.83 -12.01 14.43
N LYS A 30 -5.73 -11.04 14.64
CA LYS A 30 -6.84 -11.16 15.60
C LYS A 30 -7.84 -12.28 15.27
N LYS A 31 -7.99 -12.61 13.98
CA LYS A 31 -8.92 -13.64 13.49
C LYS A 31 -8.26 -14.99 13.22
N GLY A 32 -6.97 -15.15 13.49
CA GLY A 32 -6.24 -16.39 13.25
C GLY A 32 -6.08 -16.74 11.76
N VAL A 33 -6.29 -15.79 10.85
CA VAL A 33 -6.20 -15.99 9.40
C VAL A 33 -4.74 -15.81 8.97
N LYS A 34 -3.94 -16.88 9.09
CA LYS A 34 -2.48 -16.86 8.88
C LYS A 34 -2.05 -16.31 7.52
N TRP A 35 -2.70 -16.76 6.45
CA TRP A 35 -2.36 -16.35 5.09
C TRP A 35 -2.58 -14.85 4.86
N LEU A 36 -3.56 -14.23 5.54
CA LEU A 36 -3.86 -12.81 5.37
C LEU A 36 -2.75 -11.94 5.98
N TRP A 37 -2.37 -12.18 7.23
CA TRP A 37 -1.38 -11.30 7.87
C TRP A 37 0.03 -11.55 7.32
N VAL A 38 0.40 -12.77 6.95
CA VAL A 38 1.72 -13.07 6.36
C VAL A 38 1.88 -12.40 5.00
N THR A 39 0.89 -12.51 4.10
CA THR A 39 0.94 -11.88 2.77
C THR A 39 1.02 -10.36 2.87
N ASN A 40 0.27 -9.77 3.79
CA ASN A 40 0.29 -8.32 4.00
C ASN A 40 1.59 -7.81 4.65
N ILE A 41 2.25 -8.61 5.50
CA ILE A 41 3.61 -8.28 5.97
C ILE A 41 4.59 -8.24 4.80
N LEU A 42 4.56 -9.25 3.92
CA LEU A 42 5.43 -9.30 2.74
C LEU A 42 5.20 -8.10 1.82
N PHE A 43 3.94 -7.74 1.58
CA PHE A 43 3.59 -6.55 0.80
C PHE A 43 4.06 -5.25 1.45
N LEU A 44 3.94 -5.14 2.79
CA LEU A 44 4.40 -3.97 3.52
C LEU A 44 5.93 -3.82 3.44
N VAL A 45 6.67 -4.91 3.63
CA VAL A 45 8.13 -4.92 3.48
C VAL A 45 8.53 -4.56 2.04
N LEU A 46 7.89 -5.17 1.04
CA LEU A 46 8.15 -4.85 -0.37
C LEU A 46 7.91 -3.37 -0.66
N THR A 47 6.83 -2.82 -0.15
CA THR A 47 6.47 -1.40 -0.27
C THR A 47 7.54 -0.50 0.32
N ILE A 48 8.04 -0.82 1.52
CA ILE A 48 9.12 -0.08 2.18
C ILE A 48 10.42 -0.16 1.37
N VAL A 49 10.79 -1.34 0.88
CA VAL A 49 12.01 -1.56 0.08
C VAL A 49 11.95 -0.77 -1.22
N ILE A 50 10.81 -0.78 -1.92
CA ILE A 50 10.63 -0.02 -3.17
C ILE A 50 10.71 1.49 -2.89
N ALA A 51 10.05 1.97 -1.84
CA ALA A 51 10.12 3.37 -1.46
C ALA A 51 11.57 3.79 -1.13
N ALA A 52 12.29 3.01 -0.33
CA ALA A 52 13.68 3.26 0.00
C ALA A 52 14.58 3.25 -1.25
N TYR A 53 14.41 2.28 -2.15
CA TYR A 53 15.17 2.17 -3.40
C TYR A 53 15.05 3.42 -4.26
N TYR A 54 13.83 3.91 -4.49
CA TYR A 54 13.60 5.10 -5.31
C TYR A 54 14.01 6.40 -4.62
N VAL A 55 13.89 6.47 -3.28
CA VAL A 55 14.40 7.61 -2.50
C VAL A 55 15.93 7.69 -2.52
N LEU A 56 16.62 6.55 -2.48
CA LEU A 56 18.09 6.52 -2.57
C LEU A 56 18.62 6.88 -3.97
N GLN A 57 17.79 6.72 -5.02
CA GLN A 57 18.15 7.06 -6.39
C GLN A 57 17.68 8.46 -6.81
N VAL A 58 17.26 9.31 -5.88
CA VAL A 58 16.72 10.64 -6.20
C VAL A 58 17.66 11.44 -7.09
N ASP A 59 18.95 11.50 -6.75
CA ASP A 59 19.93 12.32 -7.46
C ASP A 59 20.20 11.80 -8.88
N GLN A 60 20.23 10.47 -9.07
CA GLN A 60 20.35 9.85 -10.38
C GLN A 60 19.11 10.10 -11.26
N ILE A 61 17.92 10.02 -10.67
CA ILE A 61 16.67 10.29 -11.38
C ILE A 61 16.56 11.79 -11.74
N ALA A 62 17.01 12.67 -10.84
CA ALA A 62 17.04 14.12 -11.05
C ALA A 62 17.92 14.52 -12.22
N THR A 63 19.11 13.92 -12.32
CA THR A 63 20.08 14.23 -13.36
C THR A 63 19.65 13.71 -14.73
N GLN A 64 18.94 12.58 -14.79
CA GLN A 64 18.49 11.97 -16.04
C GLN A 64 17.16 12.53 -16.57
N ASN A 65 16.32 13.11 -15.69
CA ASN A 65 14.98 13.54 -16.05
C ASN A 65 14.65 14.94 -15.48
N PRO A 66 15.20 16.02 -16.06
CA PRO A 66 14.82 17.38 -15.70
C PRO A 66 13.36 17.61 -16.09
N THR A 67 12.44 17.39 -15.15
CA THR A 67 10.99 17.42 -15.38
C THR A 67 10.35 18.66 -14.78
N PRO A 68 9.35 19.28 -15.47
CA PRO A 68 8.58 20.38 -14.91
C PRO A 68 7.75 19.84 -13.73
N GLY A 69 8.02 20.30 -12.51
CA GLY A 69 7.38 19.81 -11.27
C GLY A 69 8.36 19.24 -10.24
N GLY A 70 9.62 19.05 -10.63
CA GLY A 70 10.69 18.60 -9.73
C GLY A 70 10.73 17.09 -9.56
N THR A 71 11.93 16.56 -9.38
CA THR A 71 12.22 15.13 -9.30
C THR A 71 11.42 14.40 -8.22
N GLY A 72 11.07 15.08 -7.13
CA GLY A 72 10.26 14.53 -6.05
C GLY A 72 8.88 14.04 -6.50
N VAL A 73 8.22 14.75 -7.43
CA VAL A 73 6.90 14.35 -7.94
C VAL A 73 7.01 13.09 -8.81
N LEU A 74 8.02 13.03 -9.67
CA LEU A 74 8.27 11.87 -10.52
C LEU A 74 8.60 10.61 -9.71
N ILE A 75 9.39 10.77 -8.64
CA ILE A 75 9.71 9.68 -7.72
C ILE A 75 8.47 9.19 -6.97
N MET A 76 7.64 10.11 -6.47
CA MET A 76 6.37 9.73 -5.86
C MET A 76 5.46 8.99 -6.83
N LEU A 77 5.41 9.40 -8.09
CA LEU A 77 4.61 8.73 -9.11
C LEU A 77 5.14 7.32 -9.40
N LEU A 78 6.46 7.14 -9.50
CA LEU A 78 7.09 5.82 -9.67
C LEU A 78 6.79 4.91 -8.48
N ILE A 79 7.02 5.39 -7.26
CA ILE A 79 6.75 4.64 -6.04
C ILE A 79 5.27 4.28 -5.95
N SER A 80 4.37 5.23 -6.20
CA SER A 80 2.92 5.02 -6.18
C SER A 80 2.48 3.98 -7.21
N SER A 81 3.07 3.97 -8.40
CA SER A 81 2.76 2.98 -9.45
C SER A 81 3.05 1.56 -8.97
N TRP A 82 4.24 1.34 -8.37
CA TRP A 82 4.63 0.04 -7.85
C TRP A 82 3.81 -0.40 -6.63
N ILE A 83 3.52 0.51 -5.71
CA ILE A 83 2.76 0.20 -4.48
C ILE A 83 1.27 -0.05 -4.76
N SER A 84 0.74 0.46 -5.87
CA SER A 84 -0.68 0.32 -6.22
C SER A 84 -1.14 -1.14 -6.31
N ILE A 85 -0.30 -2.03 -6.85
CA ILE A 85 -0.59 -3.46 -7.04
C ILE A 85 -0.73 -4.18 -5.68
N PRO A 86 0.29 -4.21 -4.80
CA PRO A 86 0.16 -4.86 -3.50
C PRO A 86 -0.93 -4.22 -2.64
N THR A 87 -1.19 -2.91 -2.79
CA THR A 87 -2.30 -2.22 -2.11
C THR A 87 -3.66 -2.73 -2.56
N ALA A 88 -3.90 -2.84 -3.87
CA ALA A 88 -5.15 -3.37 -4.39
C ALA A 88 -5.38 -4.83 -3.97
N ILE A 89 -4.34 -5.67 -4.06
CA ILE A 89 -4.42 -7.05 -3.60
C ILE A 89 -4.73 -7.10 -2.11
N SER A 90 -4.03 -6.31 -1.28
CA SER A 90 -4.28 -6.19 0.16
C SER A 90 -5.74 -5.87 0.47
N PHE A 91 -6.33 -4.92 -0.25
CA PHE A 91 -7.75 -4.55 -0.12
C PHE A 91 -8.68 -5.73 -0.39
N PHE A 92 -8.51 -6.43 -1.51
CA PHE A 92 -9.35 -7.57 -1.85
C PHE A 92 -9.18 -8.74 -0.89
N LEU A 93 -7.96 -9.00 -0.41
CA LEU A 93 -7.72 -10.05 0.59
C LEU A 93 -8.39 -9.73 1.91
N LEU A 94 -8.32 -8.48 2.38
CA LEU A 94 -8.99 -8.03 3.59
C LEU A 94 -10.52 -8.13 3.45
N ALA A 95 -11.07 -7.61 2.35
CA ALA A 95 -12.50 -7.70 2.08
C ALA A 95 -12.97 -9.16 2.05
N GLY A 96 -12.26 -10.04 1.33
CA GLY A 96 -12.54 -11.46 1.28
C GLY A 96 -12.50 -12.13 2.65
N ALA A 97 -11.51 -11.79 3.49
CA ALA A 97 -11.42 -12.30 4.84
C ALA A 97 -12.58 -11.83 5.74
N ILE A 98 -13.01 -10.58 5.62
CA ILE A 98 -14.18 -10.05 6.33
C ILE A 98 -15.45 -10.79 5.91
N PHE A 99 -15.67 -10.98 4.60
CA PHE A 99 -16.84 -11.72 4.09
C PHE A 99 -16.86 -13.18 4.57
N MET A 100 -15.71 -13.86 4.58
CA MET A 100 -15.61 -15.23 5.09
C MET A 100 -15.96 -15.30 6.59
N GLU A 101 -15.49 -14.36 7.40
CA GLU A 101 -15.82 -14.29 8.82
C GLU A 101 -17.30 -13.96 9.07
N GLN A 102 -17.88 -13.03 8.30
CA GLN A 102 -19.32 -12.74 8.40
C GLN A 102 -20.17 -13.96 8.02
N ARG A 103 -19.77 -14.71 6.97
CA ARG A 103 -20.47 -15.92 6.55
C ARG A 103 -20.42 -17.02 7.61
N LYS A 104 -19.30 -17.19 8.32
CA LYS A 104 -19.21 -18.14 9.45
C LYS A 104 -20.19 -17.78 10.56
N LYS A 105 -20.19 -16.52 10.99
CA LYS A 105 -21.10 -16.02 12.03
C LYS A 105 -22.57 -16.17 11.65
N ALA A 106 -22.93 -15.90 10.39
CA ALA A 106 -24.30 -16.07 9.92
C ALA A 106 -24.78 -17.53 9.99
N LYS A 107 -23.89 -18.49 9.73
CA LYS A 107 -24.21 -19.92 9.87
C LYS A 107 -24.33 -20.36 11.32
N GLU A 108 -23.55 -19.79 12.23
CA GLU A 108 -23.64 -20.07 13.68
C GLU A 108 -24.94 -19.55 14.31
N ILE A 109 -25.54 -18.48 13.77
CA ILE A 109 -26.82 -17.93 14.25
C ILE A 109 -28.03 -18.74 13.74
N GLN A 110 -27.89 -19.47 12.64
CA GLN A 110 -28.96 -20.28 12.03
C GLN A 110 -28.96 -21.74 12.50
N ALA A 111 -27.94 -22.18 13.23
CA ALA A 111 -27.82 -23.53 13.80
C ALA A 111 -28.28 -23.53 15.26
#